data_AF-G6C2W1-F1
#
_entry.id   AF-G6C2W1-F1
#
_cell.length_a   1.000
_cell.length_b   1.000
_cell.length_c   1.000
_cell.angle_alpha   90.00
_cell.angle_beta   90.00
_cell.angle_gamma   90.00
#
_symmetry.space_group_name_H-M   'P 1'
#
loop_
_entity.id
_entity.type
_entity.pdbx_description
1 polymer ?
#
loop_
_entity_poly.entity_id
_entity_poly.type
_entity_poly.pdbx_seq_one_letter_code
_entity_poly.pdbx_strand_id
1 'polypeptide(L)'
;MLKKFGLPRLIILIFLVSTYIIAPFVGIPITTALSDTIIRFGMNAILVLSLMPMIESGAGLNFGMPLGIEAGLLGSLISIELGFSGFVGFALAILMAIVFAFVFGWAYGVIKIK
;
A
#
# COMPACT_ATOMS: atom_id res chain seq x y z
N MET A 1 22.75 -18.24 -22.00
CA MET A 1 21.87 -17.20 -21.38
C MET A 1 20.38 -17.54 -21.45
N LEU A 2 19.87 -18.24 -22.48
CA LEU A 2 18.45 -18.64 -22.57
C LEU A 2 17.99 -19.79 -21.64
N LYS A 3 18.88 -20.71 -21.23
CA LYS A 3 18.53 -21.85 -20.35
C LYS A 3 18.28 -21.51 -18.86
N LYS A 4 18.52 -20.26 -18.44
CA LYS A 4 18.28 -19.80 -17.05
C LYS A 4 17.09 -18.85 -16.91
N PHE A 5 16.45 -18.47 -18.02
CA PHE A 5 15.18 -17.77 -17.96
C PHE A 5 14.11 -18.81 -17.67
N GLY A 6 13.71 -18.92 -16.40
CA GLY A 6 12.65 -19.84 -16.01
C GLY A 6 11.39 -19.58 -16.83
N LEU A 7 10.80 -20.65 -17.35
CA LEU A 7 9.54 -20.61 -18.10
C LEU A 7 8.47 -19.70 -17.44
N PRO A 8 8.32 -19.67 -16.09
CA PRO A 8 7.38 -18.76 -15.43
C PRO A 8 7.68 -17.27 -15.70
N ARG A 9 8.94 -16.85 -15.70
CA ARG A 9 9.33 -15.45 -15.97
C ARG A 9 9.05 -15.06 -17.42
N LEU A 10 9.24 -16.00 -18.34
CA LEU A 10 8.93 -15.78 -19.74
C LEU A 10 7.43 -15.58 -19.96
N ILE A 11 6.59 -16.40 -19.31
CA ILE A 11 5.13 -16.26 -19.37
C ILE A 11 4.69 -14.89 -18.83
N ILE A 12 5.22 -14.47 -17.68
CA ILE A 12 4.92 -13.15 -17.09
C ILE A 12 5.36 -12.02 -18.00
N LEU A 13 6.55 -12.12 -18.61
CA LEU A 13 7.06 -11.10 -19.52
C LEU A 13 6.15 -10.95 -20.76
N ILE A 14 5.78 -12.07 -21.38
CA ILE A 14 4.89 -12.08 -22.54
C ILE A 14 3.53 -11.47 -22.18
N PHE A 15 2.96 -11.86 -21.04
CA PHE A 15 1.69 -11.32 -20.56
C PHE A 15 1.76 -9.80 -20.32
N LEU A 16 2.82 -9.32 -19.67
CA LEU A 16 3.03 -7.90 -19.41
C LEU A 16 3.16 -7.11 -20.72
N VAL A 17 3.96 -7.59 -21.67
CA VAL A 17 4.12 -6.97 -22.99
C VAL A 17 2.79 -6.96 -23.76
N SER A 18 2.05 -8.07 -23.78
CA SER A 18 0.75 -8.11 -24.45
C SER A 18 -0.24 -7.13 -23.85
N THR A 19 -0.21 -6.93 -22.53
CA THR A 19 -1.12 -6.00 -21.85
C THR A 19 -0.84 -4.55 -22.24
N TYR A 20 0.43 -4.16 -22.34
CA TYR A 20 0.80 -2.81 -22.82
C TYR A 20 0.50 -2.59 -24.30
N ILE A 21 0.59 -3.63 -25.14
CA ILE A 21 0.19 -3.55 -26.54
C ILE A 21 -1.33 -3.36 -26.66
N ILE A 22 -2.12 -4.04 -25.82
CA ILE A 22 -3.60 -3.97 -25.84
C ILE A 22 -4.12 -2.66 -25.24
N ALA A 23 -3.43 -2.08 -24.24
CA ALA A 23 -3.84 -0.84 -23.55
C ALA A 23 -4.31 0.31 -24.47
N PRO A 24 -3.58 0.71 -25.54
CA PRO A 24 -4.03 1.78 -26.43
C PRO A 24 -5.32 1.43 -27.20
N PHE A 25 -5.58 0.14 -27.48
CA PHE A 25 -6.81 -0.28 -28.17
C PHE A 25 -8.07 -0.12 -27.30
N VAL A 26 -7.90 -0.11 -25.97
CA VAL A 26 -8.98 0.11 -24.99
C VAL A 26 -9.06 1.60 -24.58
N GLY A 27 -8.28 2.48 -25.23
CA GLY A 27 -8.24 3.91 -24.95
C GLY A 27 -7.41 4.29 -23.72
N ILE A 28 -6.56 3.40 -23.20
CA ILE A 28 -5.68 3.67 -22.06
C ILE A 28 -4.33 4.15 -22.61
N PRO A 29 -3.87 5.38 -22.29
CA PRO A 29 -2.55 5.85 -22.68
C PRO A 29 -1.45 4.98 -22.05
N ILE A 30 -0.45 4.59 -22.85
CA ILE A 30 0.69 3.77 -22.39
C ILE A 30 1.46 4.48 -21.25
N THR A 31 1.55 5.81 -21.30
CA THR A 31 2.17 6.64 -20.26
C THR A 31 1.43 6.51 -18.92
N THR A 32 0.10 6.47 -18.93
CA THR A 32 -0.73 6.26 -17.74
C THR A 32 -0.56 4.85 -17.22
N ALA A 33 -0.62 3.84 -18.09
CA ALA A 33 -0.43 2.44 -17.70
C ALA A 33 0.93 2.16 -17.04
N LEU A 34 2.01 2.78 -17.56
CA LEU A 34 3.34 2.72 -16.94
C LEU A 34 3.37 3.42 -15.58
N SER A 35 2.80 4.62 -15.48
CA SER A 35 2.71 5.38 -14.23
C SER A 35 1.96 4.58 -13.14
N ASP A 36 0.82 4.00 -13.51
CA ASP A 36 0.01 3.17 -12.60
C ASP A 36 0.78 1.93 -12.12
N THR A 37 1.59 1.33 -12.99
CA THR A 37 2.42 0.17 -12.64
C THR A 37 3.46 0.56 -11.60
N ILE A 38 4.12 1.70 -11.77
CA ILE A 38 5.12 2.22 -10.82
C ILE A 38 4.46 2.58 -9.49
N ILE A 39 3.32 3.27 -9.50
CA ILE A 39 2.57 3.65 -8.29
C ILE A 39 2.15 2.40 -7.52
N ARG A 40 1.60 1.39 -8.20
CA ARG A 40 1.20 0.11 -7.60
C ARG A 40 2.39 -0.64 -7.01
N PHE A 41 3.53 -0.64 -7.70
CA PHE A 41 4.76 -1.24 -7.18
C PHE A 41 5.21 -0.53 -5.89
N GLY A 42 5.22 0.80 -5.88
CA GLY A 42 5.56 1.60 -4.69
C GLY A 42 4.61 1.34 -3.52
N MET A 43 3.31 1.33 -3.76
CA MET A 43 2.30 0.98 -2.75
C MET A 43 2.53 -0.42 -2.20
N ASN A 44 2.70 -1.43 -3.05
CA ASN A 44 2.94 -2.81 -2.63
C ASN A 44 4.23 -2.95 -1.82
N ALA A 45 5.29 -2.20 -2.14
CA ALA A 45 6.52 -2.20 -1.36
C ALA A 45 6.29 -1.68 0.07
N ILE A 46 5.58 -0.57 0.23
CA ILE A 46 5.22 -0.01 1.54
C ILE A 46 4.34 -0.98 2.33
N LEU A 47 3.36 -1.60 1.65
CA LEU A 47 2.48 -2.59 2.24
C LEU A 47 3.24 -3.82 2.74
N VAL A 48 4.28 -4.27 2.03
CA VAL A 48 5.15 -5.36 2.49
C VAL A 48 5.97 -4.94 3.71
N LEU A 49 6.46 -3.69 3.78
CA LEU A 49 7.16 -3.20 4.97
C LEU A 49 6.26 -3.17 6.21
N SER A 50 4.96 -2.94 6.05
CA SER A 50 3.99 -3.03 7.15
C SER A 50 3.86 -4.44 7.75
N LEU A 51 4.30 -5.47 7.01
CA LEU A 51 4.28 -6.87 7.47
C LEU A 51 5.44 -7.20 8.40
N MET A 52 6.59 -6.53 8.27
CA MET A 52 7.81 -6.86 9.02
C MET A 52 7.60 -6.80 10.55
N PRO A 53 7.03 -5.73 11.15
CA PRO A 53 6.77 -5.70 12.59
C PRO A 53 5.78 -6.78 13.06
N MET A 54 4.83 -7.15 12.20
CA MET A 54 3.85 -8.19 12.51
C MET A 54 4.47 -9.59 12.49
N ILE A 55 5.39 -9.85 11.56
CA ILE A 55 6.15 -11.11 11.50
C ILE A 55 7.02 -11.26 12.77
N GLU A 56 7.74 -10.21 13.16
CA GLU A 56 8.63 -10.24 14.34
C GLU A 56 7.86 -10.45 15.65
N SER A 57 6.64 -9.92 15.77
CA SER A 57 5.81 -10.09 16.97
C SER A 57 5.06 -11.42 17.03
N GLY A 58 5.18 -12.29 16.02
CA GLY A 58 4.41 -13.53 15.92
C GLY A 58 2.89 -13.31 15.79
N ALA A 59 2.47 -12.07 15.56
CA ALA A 59 1.09 -11.73 15.28
C ALA A 59 0.73 -12.13 13.84
N GLY A 60 -0.57 -12.30 13.55
CA GLY A 60 -0.99 -12.76 12.22
C GLY A 60 -0.47 -11.87 11.08
N LEU A 61 -0.01 -12.53 10.00
CA LEU A 61 0.51 -11.87 8.82
C LEU A 61 -0.59 -10.98 8.19
N ASN A 62 -0.23 -9.74 7.86
CA ASN A 62 -1.09 -8.70 7.28
C ASN A 62 -1.99 -7.90 8.24
N PHE A 63 -2.04 -8.15 9.55
CA PHE A 63 -2.91 -7.32 10.43
C PHE A 63 -2.46 -5.85 10.53
N GLY A 64 -1.18 -5.55 10.26
CA GLY A 64 -0.68 -4.18 10.31
C GLY A 64 -1.22 -3.29 9.19
N MET A 65 -1.51 -3.89 8.03
CA MET A 65 -1.99 -3.18 6.86
C MET A 65 -3.39 -2.58 7.07
N PRO A 66 -4.43 -3.35 7.46
CA PRO A 66 -5.75 -2.80 7.75
C PRO A 66 -5.72 -1.76 8.88
N LEU A 67 -5.02 -2.04 9.98
CA LEU A 67 -4.96 -1.12 11.13
C LEU A 67 -4.33 0.23 10.75
N GLY A 68 -3.27 0.20 9.95
CA GLY A 68 -2.62 1.41 9.45
C GLY A 68 -3.48 2.19 8.46
N ILE A 69 -4.18 1.50 7.55
CA ILE A 69 -5.08 2.14 6.57
C ILE A 69 -6.25 2.81 7.28
N GLU A 70 -6.92 2.13 8.20
CA GLU A 70 -8.04 2.70 8.97
C GLU A 70 -7.62 3.92 9.79
N ALA A 71 -6.47 3.84 10.49
CA ALA A 71 -5.92 4.98 11.23
C ALA A 71 -5.59 6.17 10.32
N GLY A 72 -5.01 5.91 9.15
CA GLY A 72 -4.69 6.93 8.14
C GLY A 72 -5.93 7.61 7.56
N LEU A 73 -6.95 6.83 7.20
CA LEU A 73 -8.22 7.35 6.71
C LEU A 73 -8.92 8.19 7.78
N LEU A 74 -8.96 7.71 9.03
CA LEU A 74 -9.56 8.43 10.13
C LEU A 74 -8.83 9.75 10.44
N GLY A 75 -7.50 9.75 10.44
CA GLY A 75 -6.70 10.97 10.60
C GLY A 75 -6.93 11.98 9.47
N SER A 76 -7.02 11.51 8.22
CA SER A 76 -7.34 12.33 7.06
C SER A 76 -8.74 12.96 7.17
N LEU A 77 -9.75 12.15 7.52
CA LEU A 77 -11.11 12.62 7.71
C LEU A 77 -11.21 13.69 8.81
N ILE A 78 -10.55 13.47 9.95
CA ILE A 78 -10.54 14.47 11.03
C ILE A 78 -9.90 15.79 10.58
N SER A 79 -8.80 15.73 9.82
CA SER A 79 -8.19 16.95 9.29
C SER A 79 -9.14 17.72 8.36
N ILE A 80 -9.90 17.00 7.53
CA ILE A 80 -10.86 17.60 6.60
C ILE A 80 -12.05 18.20 7.37
N GLU A 81 -12.60 17.48 8.34
CA GLU A 81 -13.72 17.94 9.18
C GLU A 81 -13.37 19.17 10.03
N LEU A 82 -12.11 19.28 10.47
CA LEU A 82 -11.62 20.46 11.17
C LEU A 82 -11.37 21.67 10.24
N GLY A 83 -11.60 21.53 8.94
CA GLY A 83 -11.47 22.60 7.95
C GLY A 83 -10.02 22.92 7.55
N PHE A 84 -9.04 22.11 7.95
CA PHE A 84 -7.65 22.31 7.56
C PHE A 84 -7.39 21.78 6.16
N SER A 85 -6.84 22.64 5.29
CA SER A 85 -6.50 22.31 3.91
C SER A 85 -5.04 22.64 3.58
N GLY A 86 -4.57 22.15 2.43
CA GLY A 86 -3.19 22.32 2.01
C GLY A 86 -2.19 21.56 2.89
N PHE A 87 -0.98 22.10 3.00
CA PHE A 87 0.12 21.43 3.71
C PHE A 87 -0.14 21.29 5.22
N VAL A 88 -0.85 22.24 5.82
CA VAL A 88 -1.21 22.20 7.25
C VAL A 88 -2.19 21.07 7.53
N GLY A 89 -3.22 20.90 6.68
CA GLY A 89 -4.14 19.77 6.79
C GLY A 89 -3.43 18.42 6.59
N PHE A 90 -2.52 18.34 5.62
CA PHE A 90 -1.72 17.12 5.42
C PHE A 90 -0.88 16.74 6.64
N ALA A 91 -0.19 17.71 7.25
CA ALA A 91 0.60 17.46 8.46
C ALA A 91 -0.28 17.07 9.66
N LEU A 92 -1.44 17.70 9.82
CA LEU A 92 -2.40 17.36 10.87
C LEU A 92 -2.97 15.96 10.67
N ALA A 93 -3.32 15.59 9.44
CA ALA A 93 -3.79 14.24 9.11
C ALA A 93 -2.78 13.17 9.49
N ILE A 94 -1.48 13.39 9.20
CA ILE A 94 -0.40 12.48 9.61
C ILE A 94 -0.31 12.38 11.13
N LEU A 95 -0.32 13.51 11.82
CA LEU A 95 -0.17 13.53 13.28
C LEU A 95 -1.33 12.78 13.95
N MET A 96 -2.56 13.04 13.52
CA MET A 96 -3.74 12.33 13.99
C MET A 96 -3.69 10.84 13.64
N ALA A 97 -3.30 10.48 12.42
CA ALA A 97 -3.15 9.10 11.99
C ALA A 97 -2.14 8.34 12.87
N ILE A 98 -1.01 8.95 13.24
CA ILE A 98 -0.01 8.34 14.13
C ILE A 98 -0.61 8.06 15.52
N VAL A 99 -1.35 9.02 16.09
CA VAL A 99 -2.00 8.85 17.40
C VAL A 99 -2.98 7.67 17.38
N PHE A 100 -3.86 7.62 16.38
CA PHE A 100 -4.81 6.51 16.25
C PHE A 100 -4.14 5.18 15.92
N ALA A 101 -3.11 5.17 15.07
CA ALA A 101 -2.35 3.96 14.76
C ALA A 101 -1.68 3.37 15.99
N PHE A 102 -1.14 4.22 16.88
CA PHE A 102 -0.58 3.77 18.16
C PHE A 102 -1.66 3.15 19.05
N VAL A 103 -2.82 3.81 19.20
CA VAL A 103 -3.94 3.29 20.01
C VAL A 103 -4.44 1.96 19.46
N PHE A 104 -4.66 1.86 18.16
CA PHE A 104 -5.14 0.63 17.51
C PHE A 104 -4.13 -0.50 17.58
N GLY A 105 -2.85 -0.20 17.35
CA GLY A 105 -1.76 -1.19 17.47
C GLY A 105 -1.61 -1.71 18.90
N TRP A 106 -1.67 -0.83 19.89
CA TRP A 106 -1.61 -1.22 21.30
C TRP A 106 -2.84 -2.05 21.71
N ALA A 107 -4.05 -1.60 21.37
CA ALA A 107 -5.28 -2.35 21.64
C ALA A 107 -5.25 -3.75 21.01
N TYR A 108 -4.78 -3.85 19.77
CA TYR A 108 -4.61 -5.13 19.08
C TYR A 108 -3.61 -6.04 19.80
N GLY A 109 -2.48 -5.50 20.24
CA GLY A 109 -1.48 -6.22 21.04
C GLY A 109 -2.09 -6.79 22.32
N VAL A 110 -2.84 -5.99 23.07
CA VAL A 110 -3.50 -6.43 24.32
C VAL A 110 -4.54 -7.53 24.08
N ILE A 111 -5.28 -7.49 22.97
CA ILE A 111 -6.34 -8.47 22.68
C ILE A 111 -5.76 -9.82 22.26
N LYS A 112 -4.67 -9.84 21.47
CA LYS A 112 -4.14 -11.07 20.86
C LYS A 112 -2.93 -11.66 21.57
N ILE A 113 -2.14 -10.85 22.27
CA ILE A 113 -1.01 -11.33 23.07
C ILE A 113 -1.55 -11.63 24.47
N LYS A 114 -1.96 -12.89 24.66
CA LYS A 114 -2.30 -13.46 25.96
C LYS A 114 -1.32 -14.58 26.29
#